data_AF-A0A8S9XBU5-F1
#
_entry.id   AF-A0A8S9XBU5-F1
#
_cell.length_a   1.000
_cell.length_b   1.000
_cell.length_c   1.000
_cell.angle_alpha   90.00
_cell.angle_beta   90.00
_cell.angle_gamma   90.00
#
_symmetry.space_group_name_H-M   'P 1'
#
loop_
_entity.id
_entity.type
_entity.pdbx_description
1 polymer ?
#
loop_
_entity_poly.entity_id
_entity_poly.type
_entity_poly.pdbx_seq_one_letter_code
_entity_poly.pdbx_strand_id
1 'polypeptide(L)'
;MCRGRNTEWSQGGPKSSCLSLLTFSWMIPLFFKAISRPLDSRDLYEPLSNNKSDKQGDLIEKAWDIEVLTAQKRGERPSYLRALRSVFGKQLVLQGLLIFVLEFAVRLSQPFFLGGLITNISSHDRHDLYVAYACAGGIIGATLLTAIIMHSYHMGIVLTGMNMRIATCSLIYRKVLSMKGASKVMKGQIVNLMANDALRFDYAVTCLHDLWIAPLQVVLVTYFLYRIVGLAALVGMVTMFACAPLQVWMGKMTSLLREQTALRSDARISFMSEVINGIHVIKAHAWELHVVKLIKKMRIAEMRVIQKMAVVRGIMSSFQMYHTRCAAALTILAYVLMNDGTLSAYKVFMLTSFFGVLGTTVGVFFPTGISLVSECYTSVKRVEEFLIDRLEQPSHLHVDEKFTRRTSDELSVAFTLEILSLEN
;
A
#
# COMPACT_ATOMS: atom_id res chain seq x y z
N MET A 1 11.72 -46.07 12.20
CA MET A 1 12.96 -45.32 12.48
C MET A 1 13.57 -44.88 11.17
N CYS A 2 13.12 -43.76 10.61
CA CYS A 2 13.70 -43.18 9.40
C CYS A 2 14.31 -41.83 9.76
N ARG A 3 15.63 -41.77 9.65
CA ARG A 3 16.51 -40.63 9.96
C ARG A 3 15.93 -39.33 9.41
N GLY A 4 15.73 -38.37 10.30
CA GLY A 4 15.54 -36.97 9.95
C GLY A 4 16.73 -36.48 9.15
N ARG A 5 16.48 -36.07 7.90
CA ARG A 5 17.33 -35.09 7.25
C ARG A 5 17.02 -33.76 7.92
N ASN A 6 17.79 -33.45 8.94
CA ASN A 6 18.01 -32.08 9.41
C ASN A 6 18.48 -31.28 8.19
N THR A 7 17.57 -30.56 7.55
CA THR A 7 17.95 -29.36 6.80
C THR A 7 18.13 -28.27 7.84
N GLU A 8 19.28 -28.27 8.49
CA GLU A 8 19.81 -27.12 9.21
C GLU A 8 20.00 -26.00 8.19
N TRP A 9 18.98 -25.17 8.00
CA TRP A 9 19.11 -23.84 7.40
C TRP A 9 19.54 -22.87 8.51
N SER A 10 20.65 -23.19 9.18
CA SER A 10 21.26 -22.27 10.13
C SER A 10 22.09 -21.26 9.35
N GLN A 11 21.76 -19.98 9.54
CA GLN A 11 22.55 -18.82 9.10
C GLN A 11 22.91 -18.75 7.61
N GLY A 12 21.93 -18.32 6.83
CA GLY A 12 22.11 -17.94 5.43
C GLY A 12 20.88 -18.37 4.67
N GLY A 13 20.13 -17.41 4.11
CA GLY A 13 19.15 -17.76 3.08
C GLY A 13 19.81 -18.63 2.01
N PRO A 14 19.04 -19.37 1.19
CA PRO A 14 19.62 -20.18 0.12
C PRO A 14 20.68 -19.33 -0.60
N LYS A 15 21.88 -19.89 -0.81
CA LYS A 15 22.91 -19.34 -1.71
C LYS A 15 22.28 -19.21 -3.09
N SER A 16 21.44 -18.20 -3.22
CA SER A 16 20.62 -17.93 -4.36
C SER A 16 21.52 -17.12 -5.24
N SER A 17 21.81 -17.64 -6.43
CA SER A 17 22.33 -16.80 -7.50
C SER A 17 21.48 -15.53 -7.58
N CYS A 18 22.08 -14.38 -7.90
CA CYS A 18 21.37 -13.10 -7.96
C CYS A 18 20.10 -13.20 -8.83
N LEU A 19 20.13 -14.03 -9.88
CA LEU A 19 18.98 -14.31 -10.74
C LEU A 19 17.81 -14.98 -10.00
N SER A 20 18.11 -15.90 -9.07
CA SER A 20 17.07 -16.58 -8.26
C SER A 20 16.40 -15.63 -7.28
N LEU A 21 17.17 -14.68 -6.72
CA LEU A 21 16.62 -13.64 -5.85
C LEU A 21 15.75 -12.66 -6.64
N LEU A 22 16.19 -12.28 -7.85
CA LEU A 22 15.49 -11.35 -8.73
C LEU A 22 14.14 -11.91 -9.23
N THR A 23 14.13 -13.20 -9.60
CA THR A 23 12.97 -13.88 -10.19
C THR A 23 12.10 -14.60 -9.15
N PHE A 24 12.50 -14.57 -7.88
CA PHE A 24 11.87 -15.34 -6.80
C PHE A 24 11.78 -16.84 -7.06
N SER A 25 12.70 -17.39 -7.88
CA SER A 25 12.67 -18.81 -8.25
C SER A 25 12.85 -19.75 -7.06
N TRP A 26 13.42 -19.26 -5.95
CA TRP A 26 13.52 -20.00 -4.70
C TRP A 26 12.16 -20.41 -4.10
N MET A 27 11.06 -19.75 -4.48
CA MET A 27 9.70 -20.14 -4.04
C MET A 27 9.10 -21.28 -4.88
N ILE A 28 9.62 -21.56 -6.07
CA ILE A 28 9.06 -22.57 -6.99
C ILE A 28 8.89 -23.96 -6.35
N PRO A 29 9.88 -24.50 -5.59
CA PRO A 29 9.73 -25.79 -4.92
C PRO A 29 8.57 -25.82 -3.92
N LEU A 30 8.33 -24.70 -3.21
CA LEU A 30 7.22 -24.58 -2.26
C LEU A 30 5.87 -24.61 -2.99
N PHE A 31 5.76 -23.96 -4.16
CA PHE A 31 4.54 -24.00 -4.97
C PHE A 31 4.24 -25.41 -5.50
N PHE A 32 5.24 -26.13 -6.00
CA PHE A 32 5.03 -27.52 -6.41
C PHE A 32 4.58 -28.41 -5.25
N LYS A 33 5.15 -28.19 -4.05
CA LYS A 33 4.73 -28.90 -2.84
C LYS A 33 3.27 -28.59 -2.46
N ALA A 34 2.86 -27.32 -2.58
CA ALA A 34 1.49 -26.86 -2.31
C ALA A 34 0.45 -27.43 -3.29
N ILE A 35 0.85 -27.67 -4.55
CA ILE A 35 0.00 -28.34 -5.55
C ILE A 35 -0.20 -29.81 -5.19
N SER A 36 0.84 -30.49 -4.70
CA SER A 36 0.76 -31.92 -4.36
C SER A 36 0.05 -32.20 -3.05
N ARG A 37 0.18 -31.33 -2.04
CA ARG A 37 -0.50 -31.49 -0.76
C ARG A 37 -0.72 -30.14 -0.05
N PRO A 38 -1.72 -30.04 0.85
CA PRO A 38 -1.83 -28.90 1.76
C PRO A 38 -0.51 -28.69 2.53
N LEU A 39 -0.07 -27.42 2.61
CA LEU A 39 1.14 -27.05 3.33
C LEU A 39 0.90 -27.06 4.84
N ASP A 40 1.85 -27.65 5.57
CA ASP A 40 1.90 -27.56 7.03
C ASP A 40 2.81 -26.39 7.47
N SER A 41 2.69 -25.95 8.73
CA SER A 41 3.57 -24.91 9.29
C SER A 41 5.07 -25.25 9.21
N ARG A 42 5.39 -26.55 9.20
CA ARG A 42 6.77 -27.08 9.07
C ARG A 42 7.32 -26.97 7.65
N ASP A 43 6.46 -26.76 6.66
CA ASP A 43 6.85 -26.63 5.26
C ASP A 43 7.23 -25.18 4.89
N LEU A 44 6.93 -24.23 5.79
CA LEU A 44 7.20 -22.81 5.59
C LEU A 44 8.61 -22.46 6.05
N TYR A 45 9.18 -21.43 5.43
CA TYR A 45 10.49 -20.91 5.79
C TYR A 45 10.45 -20.19 7.13
N GLU A 46 11.52 -20.37 7.92
CA GLU A 46 11.73 -19.53 9.09
C GLU A 46 11.94 -18.07 8.68
N PRO A 47 11.46 -17.10 9.49
CA PRO A 47 11.74 -15.69 9.27
C PRO A 47 13.25 -15.42 9.29
N LEU A 48 13.70 -14.58 8.36
CA LEU A 48 15.06 -14.02 8.39
C LEU A 48 15.31 -13.36 9.75
N SER A 49 16.55 -13.44 10.25
CA SER A 49 16.95 -12.85 11.54
C SER A 49 16.59 -11.38 11.67
N ASN A 50 16.68 -10.61 10.56
CA ASN A 50 16.30 -9.21 10.51
C ASN A 50 14.79 -8.97 10.68
N ASN A 51 13.93 -9.96 10.42
CA ASN A 51 12.48 -9.84 10.48
C ASN A 51 11.88 -10.52 11.72
N LYS A 52 12.71 -10.98 12.67
CA LYS A 52 12.26 -11.59 13.92
C LYS A 52 11.72 -10.53 14.89
N SER A 53 10.71 -10.92 15.67
CA SER A 53 10.04 -10.06 16.65
C SER A 53 10.96 -9.52 17.73
N ASP A 54 11.98 -10.29 18.11
CA ASP A 54 12.91 -9.92 19.19
C ASP A 54 13.69 -8.67 18.79
N LYS A 55 14.35 -8.73 17.62
CA LYS A 55 15.13 -7.61 17.08
C LYS A 55 14.25 -6.39 16.79
N GLN A 56 13.10 -6.58 16.13
CA GLN A 56 12.22 -5.46 15.77
C GLN A 56 11.57 -4.82 17.00
N GLY A 57 11.20 -5.62 18.00
CA GLY A 57 10.70 -5.16 19.29
C GLY A 57 11.74 -4.36 20.07
N ASP A 58 12.97 -4.86 20.17
CA ASP A 58 14.06 -4.18 20.89
C ASP A 58 14.42 -2.82 20.26
N LEU A 59 14.42 -2.75 18.92
CA LEU A 59 14.72 -1.50 18.21
C LEU A 59 13.65 -0.43 18.46
N ILE A 60 12.36 -0.80 18.37
CA ILE A 60 11.28 0.17 18.56
C ILE A 60 11.10 0.57 20.03
N GLU A 61 11.34 -0.33 20.97
CA GLU A 61 11.30 -0.01 22.41
C GLU A 61 12.38 1.00 22.77
N LYS A 62 13.63 0.75 22.34
CA LYS A 62 14.72 1.72 22.51
C LYS A 62 14.39 3.08 21.88
N ALA A 63 13.84 3.09 20.67
CA ALA A 63 13.43 4.32 19.99
C ALA A 63 12.29 5.05 20.74
N TRP A 64 11.34 4.30 21.29
CA TRP A 64 10.25 4.85 22.09
C TRP A 64 10.76 5.46 23.40
N ASP A 65 11.66 4.78 24.11
CA ASP A 65 12.25 5.27 25.35
C ASP A 65 13.06 6.55 25.12
N ILE A 66 13.85 6.60 24.04
CA ILE A 66 14.59 7.80 23.64
C ILE A 66 13.63 8.96 23.33
N GLU A 67 12.52 8.69 22.63
CA GLU A 67 11.51 9.71 22.32
C GLU A 67 10.81 10.22 23.59
N VAL A 68 10.46 9.34 24.55
CA VAL A 68 9.87 9.73 25.84
C VAL A 68 10.80 10.66 26.61
N LEU A 69 12.08 10.30 26.73
CA LEU A 69 13.09 11.12 27.42
C LEU A 69 13.32 12.46 26.70
N THR A 70 13.36 12.44 25.36
CA THR A 70 13.59 13.64 24.55
C THR A 70 12.38 14.59 24.62
N ALA A 71 11.17 14.05 24.59
CA ALA A 71 9.94 14.81 24.73
C ALA A 71 9.83 15.46 26.12
N GLN A 72 10.21 14.73 27.18
CA GLN A 72 10.28 15.28 28.53
C GLN A 72 11.25 16.46 28.63
N LYS A 73 12.43 16.38 27.99
CA LYS A 73 13.40 17.49 27.93
C LYS A 73 12.89 18.70 27.13
N ARG A 74 12.05 18.47 26.13
CA ARG A 74 11.45 19.53 25.30
C ARG A 74 10.18 20.12 25.90
N GLY A 75 9.63 19.53 26.96
CA GLY A 75 8.30 19.88 27.47
C GLY A 75 7.17 19.56 26.50
N GLU A 76 7.39 18.58 25.60
CA GLU A 76 6.44 18.18 24.57
C GLU A 76 5.81 16.80 24.88
N ARG A 77 4.70 16.49 24.22
CA ARG A 77 4.12 15.15 24.21
C ARG A 77 4.99 14.21 23.34
N PRO A 78 5.38 13.02 23.82
CA PRO A 78 6.14 12.07 23.02
C PRO A 78 5.32 11.58 21.84
N SER A 79 5.95 11.36 20.69
CA SER A 79 5.23 10.91 19.49
C SER A 79 5.68 9.56 18.96
N TYR A 80 4.74 8.62 18.84
CA TYR A 80 5.04 7.27 18.35
C TYR A 80 5.48 7.28 16.89
N LEU A 81 4.98 8.25 16.10
CA LEU A 81 5.39 8.45 14.73
C LEU A 81 6.88 8.82 14.61
N ARG A 82 7.43 9.58 15.58
CA ARG A 82 8.86 9.90 15.61
C ARG A 82 9.71 8.67 15.90
N ALA A 83 9.28 7.84 16.84
CA ALA A 83 9.93 6.56 17.12
C ALA A 83 9.93 5.65 15.88
N LEU A 84 8.78 5.47 15.21
CA LEU A 84 8.68 4.72 13.95
C LEU A 84 9.59 5.27 12.86
N ARG A 85 9.62 6.59 12.68
CA ARG A 85 10.49 7.25 11.70
C ARG A 85 11.98 7.03 12.01
N SER A 86 12.38 7.02 13.27
CA SER A 86 13.77 6.80 13.66
C SER A 86 14.27 5.39 13.30
N VAL A 87 13.40 4.37 13.40
CA VAL A 87 13.76 2.97 13.14
C VAL A 87 13.65 2.64 11.65
N PHE A 88 12.53 3.02 11.01
CA PHE A 88 12.20 2.57 9.65
C PHE A 88 12.40 3.65 8.58
N GLY A 89 12.70 4.90 8.96
CA GLY A 89 12.79 6.02 8.04
C GLY A 89 13.85 5.86 6.94
N LYS A 90 15.04 5.33 7.26
CA LYS A 90 16.11 5.09 6.27
C LYS A 90 15.64 4.10 5.19
N GLN A 91 14.97 3.02 5.60
CA GLN A 91 14.44 2.00 4.70
C GLN A 91 13.32 2.55 3.80
N LEU A 92 12.41 3.35 4.37
CA LEU A 92 11.37 4.04 3.61
C LEU A 92 11.94 5.04 2.60
N VAL A 93 12.96 5.82 2.98
CA VAL A 93 13.60 6.77 2.05
C VAL A 93 14.27 6.05 0.89
N LEU A 94 14.99 4.95 1.16
CA LEU A 94 15.62 4.14 0.11
C LEU A 94 14.59 3.54 -0.85
N GLN A 95 13.48 3.01 -0.32
CA GLN A 95 12.38 2.50 -1.14
C GLN A 95 11.70 3.61 -1.94
N GLY A 96 11.54 4.78 -1.34
CA GLY A 96 11.05 6.00 -1.98
C GLY A 96 11.91 6.44 -3.16
N LEU A 97 13.24 6.41 -3.01
CA LEU A 97 14.17 6.72 -4.09
C LEU A 97 14.07 5.68 -5.22
N LEU A 98 13.94 4.40 -4.87
CA LEU A 98 13.82 3.31 -5.84
C LEU A 98 12.56 3.46 -6.72
N ILE A 99 11.40 3.70 -6.08
CA ILE A 99 10.14 3.90 -6.81
C ILE A 99 10.14 5.23 -7.58
N PHE A 100 10.83 6.26 -7.09
CA PHE A 100 11.01 7.52 -7.81
C PHE A 100 11.78 7.34 -9.11
N VAL A 101 12.93 6.67 -9.08
CA VAL A 101 13.72 6.39 -10.29
C VAL A 101 12.89 5.59 -11.29
N LEU A 102 12.16 4.60 -10.81
CA LEU A 102 11.29 3.77 -11.62
C LEU A 102 10.16 4.56 -12.29
N GLU A 103 9.43 5.39 -11.55
CA GLU A 103 8.33 6.20 -12.10
C GLU A 103 8.84 7.29 -13.04
N PHE A 104 9.88 8.04 -12.64
CA PHE A 104 10.32 9.23 -13.37
C PHE A 104 11.35 8.98 -14.46
N ALA A 105 12.27 8.02 -14.29
CA ALA A 105 13.30 7.74 -15.30
C ALA A 105 12.87 6.60 -16.25
N VAL A 106 12.29 5.53 -15.70
CA VAL A 106 11.99 4.32 -16.49
C VAL A 106 10.60 4.38 -17.12
N ARG A 107 9.55 4.63 -16.34
CA ARG A 107 8.17 4.63 -16.87
C ARG A 107 7.89 5.84 -17.76
N LEU A 108 8.32 7.04 -17.36
CA LEU A 108 8.13 8.24 -18.19
C LEU A 108 8.99 8.27 -19.46
N SER A 109 10.03 7.46 -19.58
CA SER A 109 10.79 7.35 -20.84
C SER A 109 10.08 6.48 -21.90
N GLN A 110 9.21 5.55 -21.50
CA GLN A 110 8.51 4.65 -22.43
C GLN A 110 7.69 5.37 -23.51
N PRO A 111 6.87 6.41 -23.20
CA PRO A 111 6.16 7.17 -24.22
C PRO A 111 7.11 7.82 -25.26
N PHE A 112 8.29 8.28 -24.85
CA PHE A 112 9.26 8.88 -25.78
C PHE A 112 9.86 7.84 -26.74
N PHE A 113 10.23 6.67 -26.24
CA PHE A 113 10.69 5.58 -27.11
C PHE A 113 9.60 5.14 -28.08
N LEU A 114 8.35 5.07 -27.62
CA LEU A 114 7.20 4.76 -28.49
C LEU A 114 7.01 5.83 -29.58
N GLY A 115 7.09 7.11 -29.22
CA GLY A 115 6.99 8.22 -30.17
C GLY A 115 8.09 8.19 -31.23
N GLY A 116 9.34 7.96 -30.80
CA GLY A 116 10.49 7.83 -31.70
C GLY A 116 10.33 6.65 -32.68
N LEU A 117 9.89 5.49 -32.18
CA LEU A 117 9.63 4.32 -33.02
C LEU A 117 8.56 4.58 -34.08
N ILE A 118 7.42 5.16 -33.68
CA ILE A 118 6.32 5.43 -34.61
C ILE A 118 6.71 6.48 -35.64
N THR A 119 7.47 7.50 -35.25
CA THR A 119 7.94 8.54 -36.17
C THR A 119 8.82 7.94 -37.26
N ASN A 120 9.78 7.08 -36.90
CA ASN A 120 10.67 6.40 -37.84
C ASN A 120 9.92 5.43 -38.78
N ILE A 121 8.89 4.74 -38.30
CA ILE A 121 8.08 3.84 -39.14
C ILE A 121 7.21 4.63 -40.13
N SER A 122 6.79 5.85 -39.76
CA SER A 122 5.86 6.66 -40.56
C SER A 122 6.58 7.48 -41.64
N SER A 123 7.88 7.75 -41.49
CA SER A 123 8.68 8.45 -42.51
C SER A 123 8.99 7.54 -43.71
N HIS A 124 8.71 8.04 -44.93
CA HIS A 124 9.01 7.31 -46.19
C HIS A 124 10.51 7.25 -46.52
N ASP A 125 11.33 8.08 -45.88
CA ASP A 125 12.78 8.02 -46.00
C ASP A 125 13.33 6.86 -45.16
N ARG A 126 14.01 5.92 -45.82
CA ARG A 126 14.71 4.78 -45.20
C ARG A 126 15.96 5.20 -44.41
N HIS A 127 15.88 6.26 -43.62
CA HIS A 127 16.96 6.65 -42.73
C HIS A 127 16.71 6.18 -41.29
N ASP A 128 17.76 5.52 -40.77
CA ASP A 128 18.01 5.03 -39.43
C ASP A 128 17.09 3.94 -38.85
N LEU A 129 17.07 2.79 -39.53
CA LEU A 129 16.68 1.50 -38.92
C LEU A 129 17.34 1.28 -37.55
N TYR A 130 18.56 1.79 -37.35
CA TYR A 130 19.26 1.78 -36.06
C TYR A 130 18.51 2.54 -34.96
N VAL A 131 17.93 3.71 -35.25
CA VAL A 131 17.14 4.49 -34.29
C VAL A 131 15.84 3.76 -33.97
N ALA A 132 15.18 3.17 -34.97
CA ALA A 132 13.99 2.35 -34.74
C ALA A 132 14.29 1.13 -33.84
N TYR A 133 15.37 0.40 -34.11
CA TYR A 133 15.81 -0.71 -33.25
C TYR A 133 16.22 -0.25 -31.84
N ALA A 134 16.87 0.90 -31.72
CA ALA A 134 17.22 1.48 -30.42
C ALA A 134 15.98 1.88 -29.61
N CYS A 135 14.97 2.48 -30.25
CA CYS A 135 13.69 2.80 -29.60
C CYS A 135 12.94 1.53 -29.18
N ALA A 136 12.86 0.51 -30.05
CA ALA A 136 12.24 -0.77 -29.71
C ALA A 136 12.97 -1.47 -28.55
N GLY A 137 14.30 -1.51 -28.60
CA GLY A 137 15.15 -2.01 -27.51
C GLY A 137 14.95 -1.22 -26.22
N GLY A 138 14.78 0.10 -26.31
CA GLY A 138 14.46 0.99 -25.18
C GLY A 138 13.11 0.65 -24.54
N ILE A 139 12.07 0.39 -25.33
CA ILE A 139 10.75 -0.05 -24.82
C ILE A 139 10.88 -1.39 -24.09
N ILE A 140 11.54 -2.37 -24.70
CA ILE A 140 11.72 -3.71 -24.11
C ILE A 140 12.54 -3.61 -22.81
N GLY A 141 13.66 -2.90 -22.86
CA GLY A 141 14.54 -2.68 -21.71
C GLY A 141 13.85 -1.94 -20.57
N ALA A 142 13.12 -0.86 -20.86
CA ALA A 142 12.36 -0.11 -19.87
C ALA A 142 11.23 -0.95 -19.27
N THR A 143 10.58 -1.82 -20.05
CA THR A 143 9.53 -2.73 -19.55
C THR A 143 10.12 -3.79 -18.62
N LEU A 144 11.25 -4.39 -19.00
CA LEU A 144 11.95 -5.38 -18.17
C LEU A 144 12.47 -4.76 -16.87
N LEU A 145 13.10 -3.59 -16.97
CA LEU A 145 13.59 -2.84 -15.81
C LEU A 145 12.43 -2.43 -14.88
N THR A 146 11.30 -2.03 -15.47
CA THR A 146 10.07 -1.75 -14.71
C THR A 146 9.62 -2.96 -13.92
N ALA A 147 9.56 -4.14 -14.56
CA ALA A 147 9.15 -5.37 -13.89
C ALA A 147 10.10 -5.74 -12.75
N ILE A 148 11.41 -5.69 -12.97
CA ILE A 148 12.43 -6.02 -11.98
C ILE A 148 12.33 -5.07 -10.77
N ILE A 149 12.42 -3.76 -11.01
CA ILE A 149 12.42 -2.78 -9.92
C ILE A 149 11.09 -2.79 -9.17
N MET A 150 9.94 -2.89 -9.87
CA MET A 150 8.62 -2.95 -9.22
C MET A 150 8.53 -4.10 -8.22
N HIS A 151 8.95 -5.31 -8.60
CA HIS A 151 8.85 -6.47 -7.71
C HIS A 151 9.81 -6.37 -6.53
N SER A 152 11.05 -5.90 -6.75
CA SER A 152 12.01 -5.65 -5.67
C SER A 152 11.52 -4.58 -4.70
N TYR A 153 10.98 -3.47 -5.21
CA TYR A 153 10.34 -2.42 -4.43
C TYR A 153 9.18 -2.97 -3.61
N HIS A 154 8.25 -3.69 -4.28
CA HIS A 154 7.04 -4.19 -3.63
C HIS A 154 7.35 -5.17 -2.49
N MET A 155 8.32 -6.07 -2.68
CA MET A 155 8.75 -6.95 -1.61
C MET A 155 9.40 -6.19 -0.45
N GLY A 156 10.25 -5.21 -0.75
CA GLY A 156 10.87 -4.37 0.28
C GLY A 156 9.84 -3.60 1.12
N ILE A 157 8.90 -2.93 0.46
CA ILE A 157 7.92 -2.05 1.13
C ILE A 157 6.91 -2.88 1.96
N VAL A 158 6.48 -4.05 1.46
CA VAL A 158 5.62 -4.98 2.22
C VAL A 158 6.34 -5.53 3.45
N LEU A 159 7.61 -5.94 3.32
CA LEU A 159 8.41 -6.38 4.48
C LEU A 159 8.58 -5.26 5.52
N THR A 160 8.69 -4.01 5.07
CA THR A 160 8.83 -2.85 5.96
C THR A 160 7.55 -2.61 6.75
N GLY A 161 6.38 -2.63 6.09
CA GLY A 161 5.08 -2.55 6.74
C GLY A 161 4.86 -3.68 7.75
N MET A 162 5.21 -4.91 7.37
CA MET A 162 5.14 -6.07 8.26
C MET A 162 6.05 -5.91 9.49
N ASN A 163 7.28 -5.41 9.31
CA ASN A 163 8.21 -5.18 10.42
C ASN A 163 7.71 -4.07 11.36
N MET A 164 7.10 -3.01 10.85
CA MET A 164 6.43 -1.98 11.67
C MET A 164 5.29 -2.58 12.51
N ARG A 165 4.46 -3.44 11.92
CA ARG A 165 3.40 -4.16 12.63
C ARG A 165 3.97 -5.05 13.74
N ILE A 166 4.97 -5.87 13.43
CA ILE A 166 5.60 -6.77 14.41
C ILE A 166 6.22 -5.98 15.57
N ALA A 167 6.95 -4.90 15.25
CA ALA A 167 7.54 -4.02 16.23
C ALA A 167 6.47 -3.40 17.15
N THR A 168 5.38 -2.87 16.56
CA THR A 168 4.27 -2.27 17.30
C THR A 168 3.59 -3.29 18.23
N CYS A 169 3.29 -4.50 17.74
CA CYS A 169 2.70 -5.55 18.56
C CYS A 169 3.62 -5.97 19.70
N SER A 170 4.93 -6.08 19.45
CA SER A 170 5.93 -6.41 20.48
C SER A 170 5.98 -5.35 21.57
N LEU A 171 5.99 -4.07 21.19
CA LEU A 171 5.99 -2.94 22.12
C LEU A 171 4.71 -2.89 22.97
N ILE A 172 3.53 -3.05 22.33
CA ILE A 172 2.25 -3.12 23.04
C ILE A 172 2.26 -4.29 24.02
N TYR A 173 2.73 -5.47 23.60
CA TYR A 173 2.78 -6.66 24.44
C TYR A 173 3.69 -6.47 25.66
N ARG A 174 4.90 -5.93 25.48
CA ARG A 174 5.82 -5.58 26.58
C ARG A 174 5.20 -4.57 27.54
N LYS A 175 4.56 -3.54 27.01
CA LYS A 175 3.82 -2.56 27.82
C LYS A 175 2.75 -3.25 28.65
N VAL A 176 1.97 -4.16 28.08
CA VAL A 176 0.94 -4.92 28.79
C VAL A 176 1.49 -5.77 29.91
N LEU A 177 2.63 -6.44 29.70
CA LEU A 177 3.29 -7.23 30.74
C LEU A 177 3.79 -6.37 31.91
N SER A 178 4.13 -5.11 31.67
CA SER A 178 4.55 -4.17 32.73
C SER A 178 3.39 -3.62 33.58
N MET A 179 2.14 -3.76 33.12
CA MET A 179 0.98 -3.17 33.79
C MET A 179 0.46 -4.03 34.96
N LYS A 180 0.15 -3.39 36.10
CA LYS A 180 -0.52 -4.02 37.23
C LYS A 180 -2.04 -4.00 37.02
N GLY A 181 -2.63 -5.17 36.76
CA GLY A 181 -4.09 -5.38 36.76
C GLY A 181 -4.81 -4.83 35.52
N ALA A 182 -5.11 -5.71 34.56
CA ALA A 182 -5.85 -5.36 33.35
C ALA A 182 -7.36 -5.56 33.48
N SER A 183 -8.14 -4.48 33.38
CA SER A 183 -9.61 -4.57 33.32
C SER A 183 -10.07 -5.33 32.07
N LYS A 184 -11.27 -5.93 32.09
CA LYS A 184 -11.84 -6.67 30.94
C LYS A 184 -11.99 -5.77 29.71
N VAL A 185 -12.37 -4.50 29.91
CA VAL A 185 -12.47 -3.49 28.84
C VAL A 185 -11.09 -3.22 28.22
N MET A 186 -10.06 -3.12 29.04
CA MET A 186 -8.67 -2.90 28.58
C MET A 186 -8.15 -4.08 27.75
N LYS A 187 -8.48 -5.33 28.12
CA LYS A 187 -8.13 -6.51 27.32
C LYS A 187 -8.72 -6.45 25.91
N GLY A 188 -9.98 -6.00 25.77
CA GLY A 188 -10.62 -5.81 24.47
C GLY A 188 -9.96 -4.73 23.62
N GLN A 189 -9.61 -3.59 24.22
CA GLN A 189 -8.91 -2.50 23.55
C GLN A 189 -7.51 -2.92 23.06
N ILE A 190 -6.74 -3.63 23.89
CA ILE A 190 -5.41 -4.16 23.54
C ILE A 190 -5.50 -5.11 22.34
N VAL A 191 -6.45 -6.04 22.35
CA VAL A 191 -6.66 -6.96 21.23
C VAL A 191 -7.02 -6.20 19.96
N ASN A 192 -7.87 -5.17 20.06
CA ASN A 192 -8.20 -4.34 18.90
C ASN A 192 -6.98 -3.58 18.37
N LEU A 193 -6.14 -3.02 19.24
CA LEU A 193 -4.92 -2.31 18.82
C LEU A 193 -3.97 -3.24 18.05
N MET A 194 -3.74 -4.46 18.54
CA MET A 194 -2.84 -5.41 17.87
C MET A 194 -3.47 -6.05 16.62
N ALA A 195 -4.78 -6.34 16.65
CA ALA A 195 -5.45 -7.06 15.57
C ALA A 195 -5.96 -6.15 14.45
N ASN A 196 -6.29 -4.88 14.71
CA ASN A 196 -6.84 -3.96 13.72
C ASN A 196 -5.94 -2.76 13.45
N ASP A 197 -5.47 -2.07 14.49
CA ASP A 197 -4.69 -0.84 14.31
C ASP A 197 -3.28 -1.15 13.78
N ALA A 198 -2.59 -2.16 14.33
CA ALA A 198 -1.27 -2.56 13.85
C ALA A 198 -1.28 -3.18 12.44
N LEU A 199 -2.38 -3.81 12.00
CA LEU A 199 -2.50 -4.31 10.63
C LEU A 199 -2.52 -3.19 9.57
N ARG A 200 -2.82 -1.94 9.96
CA ARG A 200 -2.86 -0.81 9.00
C ARG A 200 -1.49 -0.50 8.42
N PHE A 201 -0.39 -0.81 9.12
CA PHE A 201 0.96 -0.59 8.61
C PHE A 201 1.25 -1.41 7.35
N ASP A 202 0.73 -2.63 7.25
CA ASP A 202 0.98 -3.53 6.12
C ASP A 202 0.54 -2.91 4.79
N TYR A 203 -0.57 -2.15 4.80
CA TYR A 203 -1.17 -1.57 3.60
C TYR A 203 -0.89 -0.07 3.45
N ALA A 204 -0.72 0.68 4.53
CA ALA A 204 -0.46 2.13 4.41
C ALA A 204 0.92 2.41 3.82
N VAL A 205 1.92 1.59 4.16
CA VAL A 205 3.30 1.78 3.72
C VAL A 205 3.45 1.50 2.22
N THR A 206 2.64 0.58 1.65
CA THR A 206 2.69 0.27 0.20
C THR A 206 2.20 1.44 -0.67
N CYS A 207 1.26 2.25 -0.17
CA CYS A 207 0.73 3.42 -0.88
C CYS A 207 1.29 4.77 -0.40
N LEU A 208 2.22 4.75 0.55
CA LEU A 208 2.79 5.98 1.13
C LEU A 208 3.49 6.84 0.07
N HIS A 209 4.27 6.20 -0.81
CA HIS A 209 5.06 6.93 -1.79
C HIS A 209 4.22 7.51 -2.94
N ASP A 210 3.04 6.94 -3.20
CA ASP A 210 2.13 7.45 -4.23
C ASP A 210 1.62 8.86 -3.92
N LEU A 211 1.56 9.24 -2.64
CA LEU A 211 1.07 10.55 -2.19
C LEU A 211 1.91 11.73 -2.68
N TRP A 212 3.23 11.56 -2.79
CA TRP A 212 4.13 12.62 -3.25
C TRP A 212 4.59 12.42 -4.70
N ILE A 213 4.58 11.16 -5.19
CA ILE A 213 4.85 10.86 -6.60
C ILE A 213 3.74 11.41 -7.50
N ALA A 214 2.46 11.23 -7.12
CA ALA A 214 1.35 11.62 -7.99
C ALA A 214 1.34 13.12 -8.34
N PRO A 215 1.48 14.07 -7.38
CA PRO A 215 1.53 15.50 -7.71
C PRO A 215 2.71 15.87 -8.62
N LEU A 216 3.89 15.31 -8.36
CA LEU A 216 5.08 15.53 -9.19
C LEU A 216 4.89 14.98 -10.61
N GLN A 217 4.30 13.80 -10.73
CA GLN A 217 4.04 13.16 -12.02
C GLN A 217 2.99 13.94 -12.82
N VAL A 218 1.95 14.47 -12.16
CA VAL A 218 0.97 15.37 -12.78
C VAL A 218 1.65 16.59 -13.39
N VAL A 219 2.51 17.28 -12.63
CA VAL A 219 3.22 18.48 -13.11
C VAL A 219 4.10 18.13 -14.32
N LEU A 220 4.90 17.08 -14.21
CA LEU A 220 5.85 16.71 -15.26
C LEU A 220 5.17 16.19 -16.53
N VAL A 221 4.16 15.34 -16.40
CA VAL A 221 3.42 14.84 -17.57
C VAL A 221 2.62 15.97 -18.21
N THR A 222 2.01 16.88 -17.43
CA THR A 222 1.35 18.07 -17.99
C THR A 222 2.33 18.91 -18.81
N TYR A 223 3.55 19.11 -18.31
CA TYR A 223 4.61 19.77 -19.07
C TYR A 223 4.92 19.06 -20.39
N PHE A 224 5.11 17.73 -20.37
CA PHE A 224 5.35 16.97 -21.60
C PHE A 224 4.18 17.02 -22.59
N LEU A 225 2.94 16.89 -22.11
CA LEU A 225 1.75 17.02 -22.94
C LEU A 225 1.68 18.42 -23.58
N TYR A 226 1.94 19.47 -22.80
CA TYR A 226 1.99 20.85 -23.30
C TYR A 226 3.05 21.02 -24.39
N ARG A 227 4.22 20.39 -24.26
CA ARG A 227 5.26 20.41 -25.31
C ARG A 227 4.84 19.70 -26.60
N ILE A 228 3.91 18.73 -26.55
CA ILE A 228 3.49 17.94 -27.72
C ILE A 228 2.30 18.59 -28.45
N VAL A 229 1.30 19.07 -27.70
CA VAL A 229 0.03 19.59 -28.25
C VAL A 229 -0.34 21.01 -27.81
N GLY A 230 0.52 21.70 -27.07
CA GLY A 230 0.28 23.07 -26.61
C GLY A 230 -0.90 23.17 -25.65
N LEU A 231 -1.71 24.21 -25.82
CA LEU A 231 -2.86 24.51 -24.95
C LEU A 231 -3.93 23.39 -24.91
N ALA A 232 -4.01 22.56 -25.96
CA ALA A 232 -4.94 21.43 -25.98
C ALA A 232 -4.68 20.42 -24.84
N ALA A 233 -3.44 20.35 -24.32
CA ALA A 233 -3.10 19.52 -23.16
C ALA A 233 -3.94 19.87 -21.92
N LEU A 234 -4.29 21.15 -21.74
CA LEU A 234 -5.08 21.61 -20.59
C LEU A 234 -6.50 21.05 -20.62
N VAL A 235 -7.10 20.87 -21.80
CA VAL A 235 -8.43 20.25 -21.95
C VAL A 235 -8.41 18.81 -21.42
N GLY A 236 -7.35 18.07 -21.74
CA GLY A 236 -7.13 16.72 -21.22
C GLY A 236 -6.97 16.68 -19.70
N MET A 237 -6.13 17.57 -19.16
CA MET A 237 -5.92 17.64 -17.71
C MET A 237 -7.19 18.03 -16.96
N VAL A 238 -7.94 19.01 -17.45
CA VAL A 238 -9.23 19.41 -16.87
C VAL A 238 -10.22 18.25 -16.91
N THR A 239 -10.34 17.55 -18.05
CA THR A 239 -11.15 16.33 -18.15
C THR A 239 -10.70 15.28 -17.13
N MET A 240 -9.38 15.11 -16.98
CA MET A 240 -8.80 14.17 -16.03
C MET A 240 -9.12 14.52 -14.57
N PHE A 241 -9.27 15.79 -14.21
CA PHE A 241 -9.63 16.16 -12.83
C PHE A 241 -11.13 16.33 -12.62
N ALA A 242 -11.90 16.61 -13.67
CA ALA A 242 -13.34 16.81 -13.59
C ALA A 242 -14.11 15.57 -13.11
N CYS A 243 -13.59 14.36 -13.29
CA CYS A 243 -14.24 13.16 -12.74
C CYS A 243 -13.92 12.91 -11.26
N ALA A 244 -12.93 13.57 -10.66
CA ALA A 244 -12.59 13.35 -9.25
C ALA A 244 -13.72 13.75 -8.27
N PRO A 245 -14.39 14.92 -8.41
CA PRO A 245 -15.56 15.26 -7.59
C PRO A 245 -16.69 14.24 -7.71
N LEU A 246 -16.93 13.72 -8.92
CA LEU A 246 -17.93 12.69 -9.17
C LEU A 246 -17.57 11.39 -8.45
N GLN A 247 -16.30 10.95 -8.52
CA GLN A 247 -15.81 9.78 -7.79
C GLN A 247 -15.96 9.95 -6.27
N VAL A 248 -15.64 11.12 -5.72
CA VAL A 248 -15.84 11.42 -4.29
C VAL A 248 -17.31 11.35 -3.90
N TRP A 249 -18.20 11.94 -4.70
CA TRP A 249 -19.64 11.88 -4.46
C TRP A 249 -20.18 10.45 -4.49
N MET A 250 -19.79 9.65 -5.50
CA MET A 250 -20.17 8.24 -5.60
C MET A 250 -19.58 7.39 -4.45
N GLY A 251 -18.37 7.71 -4.00
CA GLY A 251 -17.75 7.10 -2.83
C GLY A 251 -18.55 7.36 -1.55
N LYS A 252 -19.01 8.60 -1.34
CA LYS A 252 -19.92 8.96 -0.23
C LYS A 252 -21.24 8.19 -0.30
N MET A 253 -21.85 8.12 -1.49
CA MET A 253 -23.07 7.31 -1.69
C MET A 253 -22.83 5.84 -1.36
N THR A 254 -21.70 5.28 -1.79
CA THR A 254 -21.32 3.90 -1.49
C THR A 254 -21.19 3.67 0.02
N SER A 255 -20.57 4.60 0.76
CA SER A 255 -20.47 4.50 2.22
C SER A 255 -21.84 4.54 2.90
N LEU A 256 -22.74 5.44 2.49
CA LEU A 256 -24.11 5.52 3.02
C LEU A 256 -24.91 4.23 2.75
N LEU A 257 -24.81 3.68 1.54
CA LEU A 257 -25.49 2.43 1.19
C LEU A 257 -24.90 1.22 1.94
N ARG A 258 -23.59 1.24 2.22
CA ARG A 258 -22.92 0.22 3.04
C ARG A 258 -23.43 0.24 4.48
N GLU A 259 -23.60 1.43 5.08
CA GLU A 259 -24.19 1.57 6.41
C GLU A 259 -25.64 1.06 6.45
N GLN A 260 -26.46 1.45 5.48
CA GLN A 260 -27.84 0.95 5.38
C GLN A 260 -27.89 -0.56 5.20
N THR A 261 -26.95 -1.14 4.43
CA THR A 261 -26.83 -2.60 4.29
C THR A 261 -26.54 -3.24 5.64
N ALA A 262 -25.56 -2.73 6.39
CA ALA A 262 -25.19 -3.24 7.71
C ALA A 262 -26.39 -3.25 8.68
N LEU A 263 -27.10 -2.12 8.82
CA LEU A 263 -28.28 -2.02 9.68
C LEU A 263 -29.38 -3.04 9.34
N ARG A 264 -29.62 -3.30 8.05
CA ARG A 264 -30.62 -4.27 7.59
C ARG A 264 -30.16 -5.71 7.78
N SER A 265 -28.88 -5.99 7.53
CA SER A 265 -28.29 -7.30 7.76
C SER A 265 -28.29 -7.66 9.25
N ASP A 266 -27.97 -6.71 10.13
CA ASP A 266 -27.97 -6.89 11.59
C ASP A 266 -29.37 -7.19 12.11
N ALA A 267 -30.39 -6.43 11.69
CA ALA A 267 -31.78 -6.71 12.05
C ALA A 267 -32.24 -8.11 11.61
N ARG A 268 -31.87 -8.53 10.39
CA ARG A 268 -32.18 -9.88 9.89
C ARG A 268 -31.48 -10.97 10.70
N ILE A 269 -30.19 -10.79 11.01
CA ILE A 269 -29.39 -11.74 11.79
C ILE A 269 -29.94 -11.86 13.23
N SER A 270 -30.30 -10.74 13.85
CA SER A 270 -30.94 -10.72 15.17
C SER A 270 -32.24 -11.51 15.18
N PHE A 271 -33.15 -11.24 14.24
CA PHE A 271 -34.41 -11.98 14.12
C PHE A 271 -34.19 -13.47 13.85
N MET A 272 -33.20 -13.83 13.01
CA MET A 272 -32.86 -15.24 12.78
C MET A 272 -32.35 -15.91 14.07
N SER A 273 -31.62 -15.20 14.91
CA SER A 273 -31.18 -15.72 16.22
C SER A 273 -32.37 -15.99 17.14
N GLU A 274 -33.35 -15.08 17.21
CA GLU A 274 -34.59 -15.27 17.96
C GLU A 274 -35.38 -16.49 17.46
N VAL A 275 -35.48 -16.68 16.14
CA VAL A 275 -36.14 -17.84 15.52
C VAL A 275 -35.46 -19.16 15.88
N ILE A 276 -34.13 -19.19 15.89
CA ILE A 276 -33.36 -20.39 16.26
C ILE A 276 -33.57 -20.71 17.75
N ASN A 277 -33.52 -19.70 18.61
CA ASN A 277 -33.76 -19.86 20.05
C ASN A 277 -35.20 -20.34 20.33
N GLY A 278 -36.19 -19.89 19.54
CA GLY A 278 -37.60 -20.26 19.64
C GLY A 278 -38.06 -21.45 18.78
N ILE A 279 -37.14 -22.25 18.22
CA ILE A 279 -37.47 -23.20 17.15
C ILE A 279 -38.49 -24.28 17.56
N HIS A 280 -38.46 -24.73 18.82
CA HIS A 280 -39.40 -25.72 19.33
C HIS A 280 -40.84 -25.20 19.33
N VAL A 281 -41.06 -23.95 19.73
CA VAL A 281 -42.39 -23.31 19.74
C VAL A 281 -42.91 -23.13 18.31
N ILE A 282 -42.04 -22.66 17.40
CA ILE A 282 -42.40 -22.46 16.00
C ILE A 282 -42.83 -23.77 15.34
N LYS A 283 -42.09 -24.87 15.58
CA LYS A 283 -42.44 -26.20 15.05
C LYS A 283 -43.70 -26.78 15.69
N ALA A 284 -43.88 -26.60 17.00
CA ALA A 284 -45.08 -27.06 17.70
C ALA A 284 -46.37 -26.43 17.14
N HIS A 285 -46.29 -25.20 16.62
CA HIS A 285 -47.42 -24.47 16.05
C HIS A 285 -47.45 -24.47 14.50
N ALA A 286 -46.56 -25.20 13.83
CA ALA A 286 -46.43 -25.22 12.37
C ALA A 286 -46.26 -23.81 11.73
N TRP A 287 -45.54 -22.91 12.41
CA TRP A 287 -45.34 -21.52 11.97
C TRP A 287 -44.16 -21.31 11.02
N GLU A 288 -43.45 -22.36 10.62
CA GLU A 288 -42.22 -22.26 9.82
C GLU A 288 -42.42 -21.49 8.51
N LEU A 289 -43.52 -21.75 7.78
CA LEU A 289 -43.79 -21.07 6.52
C LEU A 289 -44.03 -19.56 6.71
N HIS A 290 -44.63 -19.16 7.83
CA HIS A 290 -44.87 -17.76 8.15
C HIS A 290 -43.56 -17.05 8.51
N VAL A 291 -42.74 -17.67 9.33
CA VAL A 291 -41.41 -17.15 9.72
C VAL A 291 -40.49 -17.04 8.51
N VAL A 292 -40.46 -18.04 7.63
CA VAL A 292 -39.67 -18.01 6.39
C VAL A 292 -40.12 -16.86 5.48
N LYS A 293 -41.42 -16.60 5.37
CA LYS A 293 -41.94 -15.43 4.62
C LYS A 293 -41.45 -14.11 5.20
N LEU A 294 -41.40 -13.96 6.54
CA LEU A 294 -40.87 -12.76 7.19
C LEU A 294 -39.37 -12.58 6.93
N ILE A 295 -38.57 -13.64 7.07
CA ILE A 295 -37.14 -13.62 6.77
C ILE A 295 -36.91 -13.23 5.30
N LYS A 296 -37.71 -13.79 4.38
CA LYS A 296 -37.64 -13.47 2.95
C LYS A 296 -37.96 -11.99 2.68
N LYS A 297 -38.97 -11.41 3.36
CA LYS A 297 -39.28 -9.97 3.24
C LYS A 297 -38.10 -9.10 3.68
N MET A 298 -37.48 -9.42 4.82
CA MET A 298 -36.29 -8.70 5.29
C MET A 298 -35.12 -8.85 4.31
N ARG A 299 -34.88 -10.07 3.81
CA ARG A 299 -33.83 -10.33 2.82
C ARG A 299 -34.05 -9.56 1.51
N ILE A 300 -35.28 -9.43 1.03
CA ILE A 300 -35.58 -8.64 -0.16
C ILE A 300 -35.27 -7.16 0.09
N ALA A 301 -35.64 -6.61 1.26
CA ALA A 301 -35.33 -5.22 1.61
C ALA A 301 -33.82 -4.96 1.70
N GLU A 302 -33.07 -5.87 2.31
CA GLU A 302 -31.60 -5.86 2.35
C GLU A 302 -31.01 -5.92 0.93
N MET A 303 -31.48 -6.86 0.09
CA MET A 303 -31.00 -7.05 -1.28
C MET A 303 -31.22 -5.83 -2.17
N ARG A 304 -32.31 -5.07 -1.99
CA ARG A 304 -32.52 -3.83 -2.76
C ARG A 304 -31.43 -2.79 -2.51
N VAL A 305 -30.97 -2.65 -1.25
CA VAL A 305 -29.89 -1.72 -0.91
C VAL A 305 -28.56 -2.23 -1.49
N ILE A 306 -28.30 -3.54 -1.38
CA ILE A 306 -27.12 -4.18 -1.96
C ILE A 306 -27.08 -3.97 -3.48
N GLN A 307 -28.20 -4.13 -4.17
CA GLN A 307 -28.31 -3.91 -5.62
C GLN A 307 -28.02 -2.45 -5.99
N LYS A 308 -28.60 -1.47 -5.28
CA LYS A 308 -28.29 -0.05 -5.49
C LYS A 308 -26.80 0.23 -5.29
N MET A 309 -26.19 -0.31 -4.24
CA MET A 309 -24.76 -0.17 -3.98
C MET A 309 -23.92 -0.82 -5.10
N ALA A 310 -24.33 -1.98 -5.61
CA ALA A 310 -23.66 -2.66 -6.71
C ALA A 310 -23.69 -1.83 -8.00
N VAL A 311 -24.83 -1.19 -8.32
CA VAL A 311 -24.95 -0.29 -9.48
C VAL A 311 -24.03 0.92 -9.33
N VAL A 312 -24.03 1.59 -8.18
CA VAL A 312 -23.14 2.74 -7.93
C VAL A 312 -21.67 2.33 -8.06
N ARG A 313 -21.27 1.19 -7.49
CA ARG A 313 -19.90 0.67 -7.63
C ARG A 313 -19.55 0.31 -9.06
N GLY A 314 -20.49 -0.28 -9.81
CA GLY A 314 -20.30 -0.59 -11.23
C GLY A 314 -20.00 0.66 -12.05
N ILE A 315 -20.81 1.70 -11.88
CA ILE A 315 -20.59 3.00 -12.56
C ILE A 315 -19.24 3.59 -12.16
N MET A 316 -18.87 3.54 -10.87
CA MET A 316 -17.58 4.05 -10.37
C MET A 316 -16.39 3.32 -11.01
N SER A 317 -16.45 2.00 -11.08
CA SER A 317 -15.42 1.18 -11.76
C SER A 317 -15.36 1.45 -13.26
N SER A 318 -16.49 1.71 -13.92
CA SER A 318 -16.51 2.14 -15.32
C SER A 318 -15.79 3.48 -15.52
N PHE A 319 -16.07 4.49 -14.68
CA PHE A 319 -15.35 5.76 -14.74
C PHE A 319 -13.84 5.56 -14.55
N GLN A 320 -13.43 4.77 -13.56
CA GLN A 320 -12.02 4.48 -13.30
C GLN A 320 -11.31 3.85 -14.52
N MET A 321 -12.00 3.01 -15.29
CA MET A 321 -11.43 2.35 -16.48
C MET A 321 -11.33 3.27 -17.71
N TYR A 322 -12.31 4.16 -17.92
CA TYR A 322 -12.43 4.93 -19.17
C TYR A 322 -11.94 6.38 -19.08
N HIS A 323 -11.81 6.94 -17.89
CA HIS A 323 -11.50 8.34 -17.69
C HIS A 323 -10.24 8.82 -18.43
N THR A 324 -9.17 8.05 -18.42
CA THR A 324 -7.90 8.39 -19.09
C THR A 324 -8.02 8.35 -20.60
N ARG A 325 -8.86 7.44 -21.13
CA ARG A 325 -9.18 7.34 -22.55
C ARG A 325 -10.03 8.53 -23.00
N CYS A 326 -11.00 8.95 -22.19
CA CYS A 326 -11.78 10.17 -22.44
C CYS A 326 -10.89 11.41 -22.44
N ALA A 327 -9.97 11.55 -21.47
CA ALA A 327 -9.02 12.65 -21.42
C ALA A 327 -8.12 12.70 -22.66
N ALA A 328 -7.57 11.56 -23.08
CA ALA A 328 -6.78 11.46 -24.31
C ALA A 328 -7.60 11.84 -25.56
N ALA A 329 -8.82 11.30 -25.71
CA ALA A 329 -9.69 11.57 -26.85
C ALA A 329 -10.08 13.05 -26.94
N LEU A 330 -10.48 13.68 -25.82
CA LEU A 330 -10.83 15.09 -25.79
C LEU A 330 -9.62 16.01 -26.02
N THR A 331 -8.42 15.59 -25.57
CA THR A 331 -7.16 16.31 -25.89
C THR A 331 -6.88 16.30 -27.38
N ILE A 332 -7.02 15.14 -28.03
CA ILE A 332 -6.81 14.99 -29.47
C ILE A 332 -7.84 15.81 -30.25
N LEU A 333 -9.11 15.74 -29.85
CA LEU A 333 -10.17 16.54 -30.46
C LEU A 333 -9.90 18.04 -30.32
N ALA A 334 -9.55 18.51 -29.12
CA ALA A 334 -9.18 19.90 -28.89
C ALA A 334 -7.97 20.32 -29.74
N TYR A 335 -6.95 19.46 -29.86
CA TYR A 335 -5.78 19.74 -30.68
C TYR A 335 -6.13 19.93 -32.17
N VAL A 336 -7.02 19.09 -32.72
CA VAL A 336 -7.50 19.19 -34.11
C VAL A 336 -8.38 20.41 -34.33
N LEU A 337 -9.19 20.80 -33.34
CA LEU A 337 -10.05 21.99 -33.44
C LEU A 337 -9.30 23.31 -33.26
N MET A 338 -8.26 23.33 -32.42
CA MET A 338 -7.50 24.54 -32.10
C MET A 338 -6.36 24.81 -33.08
N ASN A 339 -5.80 23.77 -33.70
CA ASN A 339 -4.74 23.90 -34.68
C ASN A 339 -5.24 23.37 -36.02
N ASP A 340 -5.08 24.15 -37.09
CA ASP A 340 -5.24 23.70 -38.49
C ASP A 340 -4.16 22.67 -38.92
N GLY A 341 -3.45 22.08 -37.97
CA GLY A 341 -2.28 21.25 -38.16
C GLY A 341 -2.62 19.77 -38.37
N THR A 342 -1.71 19.06 -39.04
CA THR A 342 -1.85 17.62 -39.28
C THR A 342 -1.67 16.81 -37.99
N LEU A 343 -2.63 15.92 -37.74
CA LEU A 343 -2.56 14.96 -36.65
C LEU A 343 -1.61 13.82 -37.04
N SER A 344 -0.45 13.74 -36.38
CA SER A 344 0.50 12.64 -36.59
C SER A 344 0.24 11.48 -35.63
N ALA A 345 0.45 10.25 -36.10
CA ALA A 345 0.26 9.04 -35.32
C ALA A 345 1.09 9.06 -34.02
N TYR A 346 2.36 9.49 -34.07
CA TYR A 346 3.21 9.48 -32.87
C TYR A 346 2.64 10.35 -31.74
N LYS A 347 2.03 11.50 -32.06
CA LYS A 347 1.39 12.38 -31.06
C LYS A 347 0.25 11.64 -30.36
N VAL A 348 -0.64 11.01 -31.12
CA VAL A 348 -1.78 10.25 -30.58
C VAL A 348 -1.33 9.15 -29.62
N PHE A 349 -0.34 8.35 -30.03
CA PHE A 349 0.18 7.25 -29.19
C PHE A 349 0.91 7.76 -27.95
N MET A 350 1.73 8.81 -28.07
CA MET A 350 2.40 9.42 -26.92
C MET A 350 1.42 9.99 -25.90
N LEU A 351 0.42 10.76 -26.35
CA LEU A 351 -0.64 11.31 -25.49
C LEU A 351 -1.36 10.18 -24.75
N THR A 352 -1.76 9.14 -25.47
CA THR A 352 -2.46 7.98 -24.90
C THR A 352 -1.62 7.28 -23.84
N SER A 353 -0.32 7.11 -24.09
CA SER A 353 0.60 6.50 -23.12
C SER A 353 0.82 7.38 -21.88
N PHE A 354 1.00 8.69 -22.05
CA PHE A 354 1.13 9.63 -20.92
C PHE A 354 -0.13 9.67 -20.04
N PHE A 355 -1.33 9.71 -20.63
CA PHE A 355 -2.57 9.59 -19.86
C PHE A 355 -2.73 8.23 -19.19
N GLY A 356 -2.23 7.15 -19.80
CA GLY A 356 -2.20 5.83 -19.18
C GLY A 356 -1.33 5.78 -17.92
N VAL A 357 -0.14 6.40 -17.97
CA VAL A 357 0.75 6.53 -16.81
C VAL A 357 0.08 7.33 -15.70
N LEU A 358 -0.44 8.52 -16.00
CA LEU A 358 -1.15 9.35 -15.01
C LEU A 358 -2.39 8.67 -14.44
N GLY A 359 -3.11 7.93 -15.27
CA GLY A 359 -4.35 7.26 -14.91
C GLY A 359 -4.21 6.30 -13.74
N THR A 360 -3.14 5.52 -13.75
CA THR A 360 -2.89 4.54 -12.69
C THR A 360 -2.52 5.24 -11.40
N THR A 361 -1.62 6.23 -11.46
CA THR A 361 -1.13 6.94 -10.26
C THR A 361 -2.19 7.83 -9.64
N VAL A 362 -2.85 8.68 -10.44
CA VAL A 362 -3.83 9.67 -9.97
C VAL A 362 -5.20 9.03 -9.73
N GLY A 363 -5.62 8.11 -10.60
CA GLY A 363 -6.96 7.52 -10.54
C GLY A 363 -7.10 6.38 -9.54
N VAL A 364 -6.01 5.71 -9.16
CA VAL A 364 -6.07 4.51 -8.30
C VAL A 364 -5.21 4.65 -7.06
N PHE A 365 -3.90 4.84 -7.22
CA PHE A 365 -2.96 4.78 -6.10
C PHE A 365 -3.07 5.99 -5.17
N PHE A 366 -3.18 7.19 -5.72
CA PHE A 366 -3.27 8.40 -4.91
C PHE A 366 -4.51 8.45 -3.98
N PRO A 367 -5.76 8.20 -4.45
CA PRO A 367 -6.93 8.19 -3.57
C PRO A 367 -6.88 7.06 -2.54
N THR A 368 -6.37 5.89 -2.94
CA THR A 368 -6.18 4.74 -2.06
C THR A 368 -5.15 5.06 -0.97
N GLY A 369 -4.04 5.69 -1.35
CA GLY A 369 -2.99 6.14 -0.44
C GLY A 369 -3.51 7.14 0.59
N ILE A 370 -4.32 8.12 0.18
CA ILE A 370 -4.92 9.08 1.13
C ILE A 370 -5.73 8.34 2.20
N SER A 371 -6.56 7.38 1.76
CA SER A 371 -7.43 6.62 2.66
C SER A 371 -6.62 5.77 3.63
N LEU A 372 -5.70 4.94 3.12
CA LEU A 372 -4.92 4.01 3.93
C LEU A 372 -3.94 4.72 4.87
N VAL A 373 -3.26 5.77 4.41
CA VAL A 373 -2.33 6.55 5.25
C VAL A 373 -3.08 7.34 6.31
N SER A 374 -4.24 7.91 5.99
CA SER A 374 -5.08 8.60 6.98
C SER A 374 -5.56 7.64 8.07
N GLU A 375 -6.04 6.45 7.70
CA GLU A 375 -6.46 5.43 8.67
C GLU A 375 -5.28 5.00 9.55
N CYS A 376 -4.13 4.71 8.94
CA CYS A 376 -2.92 4.34 9.68
C CYS A 376 -2.45 5.45 10.63
N TYR A 377 -2.53 6.71 10.21
CA TYR A 377 -2.22 7.85 11.08
C TYR A 377 -3.13 7.92 12.31
N THR A 378 -4.43 7.64 12.16
CA THR A 378 -5.34 7.54 13.32
C THR A 378 -5.02 6.34 14.22
N SER A 379 -4.61 5.20 13.64
CA SER A 379 -4.16 4.04 14.40
C SER A 379 -2.86 4.30 15.18
N VAL A 380 -1.90 5.00 14.58
CA VAL A 380 -0.67 5.47 15.24
C VAL A 380 -1.01 6.34 16.45
N LYS A 381 -1.97 7.27 16.33
CA LYS A 381 -2.42 8.09 17.47
C LYS A 381 -3.02 7.27 18.60
N ARG A 382 -3.82 6.25 18.30
CA ARG A 382 -4.40 5.37 19.32
C ARG A 382 -3.34 4.53 20.04
N VAL A 383 -2.34 4.04 19.30
CA VAL A 383 -1.18 3.35 19.89
C VAL A 383 -0.40 4.32 20.76
N GLU A 384 -0.13 5.54 20.29
CA GLU A 384 0.54 6.59 21.04
C GLU A 384 -0.21 6.94 22.34
N GLU A 385 -1.53 7.12 22.29
CA GLU A 385 -2.38 7.33 23.46
C GLU A 385 -2.29 6.18 24.46
N PHE A 386 -2.35 4.93 24.00
CA PHE A 386 -2.19 3.75 24.84
C PHE A 386 -0.81 3.69 25.52
N LEU A 387 0.26 4.03 24.79
CA LEU A 387 1.62 4.04 25.34
C LEU A 387 1.81 5.15 26.37
N ILE A 388 1.18 6.32 26.17
CA ILE A 388 1.31 7.52 27.03
C ILE A 388 0.43 7.45 28.28
N ASP A 389 -0.85 7.10 28.14
CA ASP A 389 -1.85 7.04 29.24
C ASP A 389 -1.36 6.20 30.43
N ARG A 390 -0.38 5.32 30.18
CA ARG A 390 0.13 4.36 31.14
C ARG A 390 1.63 4.53 31.40
N LEU A 391 2.17 5.73 31.25
CA LEU A 391 3.54 6.09 31.67
C LEU A 391 3.70 6.15 33.21
N GLU A 392 2.64 5.95 34.00
CA GLU A 392 2.70 5.96 35.48
C GLU A 392 3.28 4.66 36.08
N GLN A 393 4.60 4.58 36.06
CA GLN A 393 5.51 4.47 37.21
C GLN A 393 6.88 4.08 36.63
N PRO A 394 7.92 4.91 36.77
CA PRO A 394 9.25 4.58 36.26
C PRO A 394 9.73 3.32 36.98
N SER A 395 9.75 2.19 36.28
CA SER A 395 10.54 1.05 36.70
C SER A 395 11.99 1.49 36.64
N HIS A 396 12.58 1.73 37.82
CA HIS A 396 13.98 2.00 38.09
C HIS A 396 14.94 1.59 36.97
N LEU A 397 15.16 2.48 36.02
CA LEU A 397 16.30 2.44 35.11
C LEU A 397 17.10 3.68 35.45
N HIS A 398 18.12 3.49 36.28
CA HIS A 398 19.25 4.41 36.33
C HIS A 398 19.84 4.47 34.93
N VAL A 399 19.39 5.43 34.14
CA VAL A 399 20.01 5.76 32.86
C VAL A 399 21.24 6.58 33.19
N ASP A 400 22.40 5.98 32.99
CA ASP A 400 23.69 6.63 33.10
C ASP A 400 23.73 7.83 32.12
N GLU A 401 23.74 9.06 32.63
CA GLU A 401 23.70 10.30 31.83
C GLU A 401 24.88 10.42 30.85
N LYS A 402 25.95 9.62 31.03
CA LYS A 402 27.06 9.52 30.08
C LYS A 402 26.70 8.76 28.79
N PHE A 403 25.65 7.94 28.78
CA PHE A 403 25.29 7.11 27.61
C PHE A 403 24.47 7.88 26.57
N THR A 404 23.68 8.88 26.96
CA THR A 404 22.85 9.69 26.05
C THR A 404 23.64 10.69 25.21
N ARG A 405 24.83 11.13 25.66
CA ARG A 405 25.77 11.92 24.83
C ARG A 405 26.65 11.03 23.95
N ARG A 406 27.07 9.86 24.43
CA ARG A 406 27.88 8.93 23.62
C ARG A 406 27.11 8.35 22.43
N THR A 407 25.82 8.07 22.58
CA THR A 407 25.03 7.44 21.49
C THR A 407 24.54 8.40 20.41
N SER A 408 24.33 9.70 20.65
CA SER A 408 24.06 10.64 19.55
C SER A 408 25.27 10.80 18.63
N ASP A 409 26.46 10.86 19.24
CA ASP A 409 27.72 11.01 18.53
C ASP A 409 28.14 9.67 17.89
N GLU A 410 27.96 8.53 18.57
CA GLU A 410 28.19 7.20 18.00
C GLU A 410 27.18 6.82 16.91
N LEU A 411 25.91 7.26 16.97
CA LEU A 411 24.99 7.10 15.84
C LEU A 411 25.38 7.98 14.66
N SER A 412 25.89 9.20 14.88
CA SER A 412 26.41 10.02 13.79
C SER A 412 27.67 9.42 13.15
N VAL A 413 28.56 8.83 13.96
CA VAL A 413 29.81 8.20 13.51
C VAL A 413 29.57 6.82 12.90
N ALA A 414 28.66 6.00 13.44
CA ALA A 414 28.24 4.73 12.84
C ALA A 414 27.48 4.94 11.52
N PHE A 415 26.69 6.02 11.40
CA PHE A 415 26.05 6.42 10.14
C PHE A 415 27.08 6.88 9.10
N THR A 416 28.22 7.45 9.54
CA THR A 416 29.33 7.84 8.66
C THR A 416 30.22 6.65 8.28
N LEU A 417 30.43 5.70 9.20
CA LEU A 417 31.21 4.48 8.97
C LEU A 417 30.46 3.42 8.14
N GLU A 418 29.14 3.30 8.26
CA GLU A 418 28.33 2.46 7.34
C GLU A 418 28.26 3.03 5.92
N ILE A 419 28.41 4.34 5.73
CA ILE A 419 28.50 4.95 4.39
C ILE A 419 29.87 4.63 3.76
N LEU A 420 30.95 4.64 4.54
CA LEU A 420 32.30 4.27 4.07
C LEU A 420 32.49 2.75 3.87
N SER A 421 31.75 1.90 4.58
CA SER A 421 31.80 0.44 4.36
C SER A 421 30.91 -0.05 3.20
N LEU A 422 30.16 0.85 2.57
CA LEU A 422 29.37 0.58 1.35
C LEU A 422 30.08 1.09 0.07
N GLU A 423 31.24 1.73 0.21
CA GLU A 423 32.11 2.16 -0.89
C GLU A 423 33.33 1.23 -1.11
N ASN A 424 33.37 0.05 -0.46
CA ASN A 424 34.37 -1.00 -0.73
C ASN A 424 33.74 -2.37 -0.93
#